data_AF-A0A787PXK5-F1
#
_entry.id   AF-A0A787PXK5-F1
#
_cell.length_a   1.000
_cell.length_b   1.000
_cell.length_c   1.000
_cell.angle_alpha   90.00
_cell.angle_beta   90.00
_cell.angle_gamma   90.00
#
_symmetry.space_group_name_H-M   'P 1'
#
loop_
_entity.id
_entity.type
_entity.pdbx_description
1 polymer ?
#
loop_
_entity_poly.entity_id
_entity_poly.type
_entity_poly.pdbx_seq_one_letter_code
_entity_poly.pdbx_strand_id
1 'polypeptide(L)' 'PPGISESGEVVDMAAYEAWQQENHPDIQQQMQRREEVNINVHRERGEDVEPGDDF' A
#
# COMPACT_ATOMS: atom_id res chain seq x y z
N PRO A 1 12.91 15.85 15.27
CA PRO A 1 11.74 15.42 16.08
C PRO A 1 11.75 16.15 17.43
N PRO A 2 10.59 16.51 18.01
CA PRO A 2 10.50 16.98 19.39
C PRO A 2 11.17 15.97 20.32
N GLY A 3 11.95 16.47 21.27
CA GLY A 3 12.66 15.63 22.24
C GLY A 3 13.82 14.81 21.70
N ILE A 4 14.27 15.06 20.45
CA ILE A 4 15.49 14.50 19.88
C ILE A 4 16.52 15.62 19.63
N SER A 5 17.77 15.41 20.05
CA SER A 5 18.89 16.32 19.77
C SER A 5 19.28 16.30 18.29
N GLU A 6 20.12 17.25 17.88
CA GLU A 6 20.72 17.25 16.54
C GLU A 6 21.59 15.99 16.28
N SER A 7 22.16 15.40 17.34
CA SER A 7 22.90 14.13 17.28
C SER A 7 22.01 12.88 17.15
N GLY A 8 20.68 13.03 17.28
CA GLY A 8 19.73 11.93 17.20
C GLY A 8 19.45 11.22 18.54
N GLU A 9 19.88 11.79 19.66
CA GLU A 9 19.62 11.24 21.00
C GLU A 9 18.30 11.77 21.57
N VAL A 10 17.57 10.93 22.29
CA VAL A 10 16.35 11.35 22.99
C VAL A 10 16.76 12.19 24.20
N VAL A 11 16.54 13.50 24.11
CA VAL A 11 16.81 14.47 25.17
C VAL A 11 15.58 14.78 26.01
N ASP A 12 14.39 14.54 25.47
CA ASP A 12 13.12 14.67 26.18
C ASP A 12 12.19 13.53 25.76
N MET A 13 12.09 12.54 26.65
CA MET A 13 11.28 11.34 26.43
C MET A 13 9.79 11.66 26.31
N ALA A 14 9.28 12.64 27.07
CA ALA A 14 7.87 13.00 27.03
C ALA A 14 7.51 13.69 25.70
N ALA A 15 8.39 14.58 25.22
CA ALA A 15 8.21 15.21 23.91
C ALA A 15 8.33 14.20 22.76
N TYR A 16 9.24 13.23 22.88
CA TYR A 16 9.39 12.16 21.89
C TYR A 16 8.18 11.23 21.82
N GLU A 17 7.62 10.82 22.98
CA GLU A 17 6.43 9.97 23.05
C GLU A 17 5.17 10.65 22.51
N ALA A 18 4.98 11.94 22.81
CA ALA A 18 3.86 12.72 22.26
C ALA A 18 3.97 12.83 20.73
N TRP A 19 5.17 13.11 20.23
CA TRP A 19 5.44 13.14 18.80
C TRP A 19 5.20 11.77 18.13
N GLN A 20 5.61 10.68 18.77
CA GLN A 20 5.35 9.33 18.30
C GLN A 20 3.84 9.04 18.21
N GLN A 21 3.04 9.44 19.20
CA GLN A 21 1.59 9.24 19.15
C GLN A 21 0.91 10.04 18.04
N GLU A 22 1.35 11.28 17.79
CA GLU A 22 0.79 12.14 16.76
C GLU A 22 1.24 11.74 15.33
N ASN A 23 2.46 11.19 15.21
CA ASN A 23 3.09 10.83 13.94
C ASN A 23 3.09 9.32 13.67
N HIS A 24 2.37 8.53 14.45
CA HIS A 24 1.94 7.19 14.08
C HIS A 24 0.59 7.32 13.36
N PRO A 25 0.55 7.63 12.04
CA PRO A 25 -0.65 7.33 11.29
C PRO A 25 -0.81 5.82 11.44
N ASP A 26 -1.97 5.41 11.91
CA ASP A 26 -2.41 4.02 11.99
C ASP A 26 -1.62 3.12 11.04
N ILE A 27 -0.76 2.26 11.61
CA ILE A 27 0.01 1.23 10.89
C ILE A 27 -0.89 0.39 9.96
N GLN A 28 -2.21 0.47 10.14
CA GLN A 28 -3.25 -0.14 9.30
C GLN A 28 -3.55 0.62 7.99
N GLN A 29 -3.43 1.95 7.93
CA GLN A 29 -3.79 2.72 6.73
C GLN A 29 -2.81 2.56 5.57
N GLN A 30 -1.56 2.16 5.85
CA GLN A 30 -0.59 1.81 4.81
C GLN A 30 -0.72 0.38 4.27
N MET A 31 -1.44 -0.52 4.96
CA MET A 31 -1.57 -1.92 4.51
C MET A 31 -2.71 -2.14 3.48
N GLN A 32 -3.59 -1.16 3.24
CA GLN A 32 -4.84 -1.39 2.51
C GLN A 32 -5.05 -0.57 1.22
N ARG A 33 -4.00 -0.03 0.59
CA ARG A 33 -4.12 0.53 -0.77
C ARG A 33 -3.08 -0.01 -1.72
N ARG A 34 -3.21 -1.28 -2.08
CA ARG A 34 -2.77 -1.76 -3.39
C ARG A 34 -3.95 -2.50 -3.99
N GLU A 35 -4.70 -1.82 -4.86
CA GLU A 35 -5.70 -2.45 -5.70
C GLU A 35 -4.94 -3.35 -6.69
N GLU A 36 -4.80 -4.64 -6.35
CA GLU A 36 -4.19 -5.62 -7.25
C GLU A 36 -5.17 -5.93 -8.39
N VAL A 37 -4.95 -5.33 -9.56
CA VAL A 37 -5.65 -5.69 -10.81
C VAL A 37 -4.97 -6.88 -11.47
N ASN A 38 -5.72 -7.93 -11.74
CA ASN A 38 -5.20 -9.16 -12.34
C ASN A 38 -5.03 -8.96 -13.86
N ILE A 39 -3.82 -8.59 -14.30
CA ILE A 39 -3.49 -8.32 -15.70
C ILE A 39 -3.46 -9.58 -16.59
N ASN A 40 -3.64 -10.76 -15.99
CA ASN A 40 -3.71 -12.04 -16.71
C ASN A 40 -5.09 -12.31 -17.34
N VAL A 41 -5.92 -11.28 -17.54
CA VAL A 41 -7.06 -11.38 -18.47
C VAL A 41 -6.51 -11.29 -19.90
N HIS A 42 -6.40 -12.43 -20.57
CA HIS A 42 -6.32 -12.48 -22.04
C HIS A 42 -7.68 -12.07 -22.61
N ARG A 43 -7.93 -10.76 -22.68
CA ARG A 43 -8.94 -10.23 -23.59
C ARG A 43 -8.30 -10.16 -24.98
N GLU A 44 -8.09 -11.33 -25.59
CA GLU A 44 -7.96 -11.37 -27.04
C GLU A 44 -9.33 -11.06 -27.63
N ARG A 45 -9.42 -9.78 -28.00
CA ARG A 45 -10.43 -9.19 -28.84
C ARG A 45 -10.35 -9.88 -30.21
N GLY A 46 -11.20 -10.88 -30.39
CA GLY A 46 -11.78 -11.34 -31.66
C GLY A 46 -10.83 -11.92 -32.70
N GLU A 47 -10.99 -13.20 -33.00
CA GLU A 47 -10.91 -13.73 -34.37
C GLU A 47 -11.78 -15.00 -34.45
N ASP A 48 -12.57 -15.07 -35.52
CA ASP A 48 -13.56 -16.06 -35.91
C ASP A 48 -13.34 -17.52 -35.46
N VAL A 49 -14.34 -18.08 -34.77
CA VAL A 49 -14.61 -19.52 -34.86
C VAL A 49 -15.98 -19.67 -35.51
N GLU A 50 -15.96 -19.93 -36.80
CA GLU A 50 -17.08 -20.40 -37.62
C GLU A 50 -17.64 -21.69 -36.96
N PRO A 51 -18.93 -21.77 -36.60
CA PRO A 51 -19.53 -23.02 -36.12
C PRO A 51 -19.71 -23.95 -37.33
N GLY A 52 -18.66 -24.67 -37.69
CA GLY A 52 -18.71 -25.74 -38.69
C GLY A 52 -18.97 -27.09 -38.04
N ASP A 53 -20.13 -27.66 -38.36
CA ASP A 53 -20.49 -29.09 -38.45
C ASP A 53 -19.73 -30.10 -37.57
N ASP A 54 -20.41 -30.67 -36.59
CA ASP A 54 -20.93 -32.05 -36.65
C ASP A 54 -21.48 -32.44 -35.26
N PHE A 55 -22.79 -32.74 -35.20
CA PHE A 55 -23.56 -33.69 -34.36
C PHE A 55 -25.00 -33.23 -34.09
#